data_AF-A0A9D1HJU9-F1
#
_entry.id   AF-A0A9D1HJU9-F1
#
_cell.length_a   1.000
_cell.length_b   1.000
_cell.length_c   1.000
_cell.angle_alpha   90.00
_cell.angle_beta   90.00
_cell.angle_gamma   90.00
#
_symmetry.space_group_name_H-M   'P 1'
#
loop_
_entity.id
_entity.type
_entity.pdbx_description
1 polymer ?
#
loop_
_entity_poly.entity_id
_entity_poly.type
_entity_poly.pdbx_seq_one_letter_code
_entity_poly.pdbx_strand_id
1 'polypeptide(L)' 'MITVAQAKKLAADTYSEYPIVEILDIGDRWAFSFDSGDPPLPGIPTVTVNKETGEVGWLTIPPLENLELLNAGKVVTE' A
#
# COMPACT_ATOMS: atom_id res chain seq x y z
N MET A 1 -5.88 -18.61 6.29
CA MET A 1 -6.38 -17.31 6.77
C MET A 1 -5.47 -16.82 7.88
N ILE A 2 -4.92 -15.62 7.73
CA ILE A 2 -4.08 -14.98 8.73
C ILE A 2 -4.92 -14.02 9.59
N THR A 3 -4.41 -13.64 10.75
CA THR A 3 -5.06 -12.66 11.63
C THR A 3 -4.72 -11.23 11.24
N VAL A 4 -5.54 -10.27 11.66
CA VAL A 4 -5.25 -8.83 11.50
C VAL A 4 -3.91 -8.46 12.15
N ALA A 5 -3.55 -9.07 13.29
CA ALA A 5 -2.27 -8.81 13.95
C ALA A 5 -1.07 -9.29 13.11
N GLN A 6 -1.18 -10.46 12.48
CA GLN A 6 -0.17 -10.94 11.54
C GLN A 6 -0.08 -10.06 10.29
N ALA A 7 -1.22 -9.64 9.73
CA ALA A 7 -1.27 -8.75 8.58
C ALA A 7 -0.69 -7.36 8.90
N LYS A 8 -0.99 -6.80 10.08
CA LYS A 8 -0.44 -5.53 10.55
C LYS A 8 1.08 -5.59 10.65
N LYS A 9 1.63 -6.72 11.13
CA LYS A 9 3.07 -6.95 11.16
C LYS A 9 3.65 -7.00 9.76
N LEU A 10 3.07 -7.78 8.85
CA LEU A 10 3.52 -7.85 7.45
C LEU A 10 3.50 -6.48 6.77
N ALA A 11 2.46 -5.68 7.01
CA ALA A 11 2.37 -4.33 6.46
C ALA A 11 3.44 -3.39 7.02
N ALA A 12 3.67 -3.41 8.33
CA ALA A 12 4.71 -2.62 8.99
C ALA A 12 6.13 -3.05 8.59
N ASP A 13 6.35 -4.35 8.36
CA ASP A 13 7.63 -4.88 7.86
C ASP A 13 7.87 -4.49 6.39
N THR A 14 6.80 -4.26 5.62
CA THR A 14 6.87 -3.88 4.18
C THR A 14 7.07 -2.38 3.99
N TYR A 15 6.40 -1.56 4.81
CA TYR A 15 6.55 -0.11 4.80
C TYR A 15 6.63 0.40 6.23
N SER A 16 7.82 0.84 6.63
CA SER A 16 8.14 1.18 8.02
C SER A 16 8.51 2.64 8.23
N GLU A 17 8.41 3.48 7.19
CA GLU A 17 8.80 4.90 7.27
C GLU A 17 7.87 5.70 8.20
N TYR A 18 6.60 5.30 8.26
CA TYR A 18 5.55 5.96 9.01
C TYR A 18 4.72 4.96 9.81
N PRO A 19 4.10 5.36 10.93
CA PRO A 19 3.22 4.48 11.70
C PRO A 19 1.90 4.21 10.96
N ILE A 20 1.38 2.99 11.11
CA ILE A 20 0.03 2.64 10.64
C ILE A 20 -1.00 3.39 11.49
N VAL A 21 -1.87 4.17 10.83
CA VAL A 21 -2.94 4.95 11.46
C VAL A 21 -4.32 4.37 11.23
N GLU A 22 -4.52 3.70 10.10
CA GLU A 22 -5.83 3.16 9.70
C GLU A 22 -5.68 1.77 9.08
N ILE A 23 -6.66 0.92 9.35
CA ILE A 23 -6.78 -0.41 8.75
C ILE A 23 -8.19 -0.50 8.18
N LEU A 24 -8.29 -0.66 6.86
CA LEU A 24 -9.54 -0.79 6.13
C LEU A 24 -9.75 -2.25 5.71
N ASP A 25 -10.95 -2.77 5.93
CA ASP A 25 -11.38 -4.04 5.35
C ASP A 25 -11.95 -3.79 3.94
N ILE A 26 -11.32 -4.37 2.92
CA ILE A 26 -11.68 -4.18 1.51
C ILE A 26 -12.09 -5.49 0.83
N GLY A 27 -12.63 -6.45 1.60
CA GLY A 27 -13.11 -7.72 1.07
C GLY A 27 -12.11 -8.86 1.29
N ASP A 28 -11.36 -9.25 0.26
CA ASP A 28 -10.36 -10.33 0.34
C ASP A 28 -9.05 -9.90 1.03
N ARG A 29 -8.89 -8.59 1.28
CA ARG A 29 -7.66 -7.98 1.81
C ARG A 29 -7.96 -7.01 2.94
N TRP A 30 -6.94 -6.73 3.74
CA TRP A 30 -6.86 -5.53 4.57
C TRP A 30 -5.95 -4.51 3.91
N ALA A 31 -6.33 -3.24 3.91
CA ALA A 31 -5.51 -2.12 3.48
C ALA A 31 -5.03 -1.33 4.70
N PHE A 32 -3.76 -0.93 4.70
CA PHE A 32 -3.07 -0.27 5.79
C PHE A 32 -2.58 1.09 5.31
N SER A 33 -3.11 2.15 5.93
CA SER A 33 -2.72 3.54 5.67
C SER A 33 -1.73 4.00 6.74
N PHE A 34 -0.80 4.87 6.34
CA PHE A 34 0.29 5.33 7.20
C PHE A 34 0.22 6.84 7.42
N ASP A 35 0.55 7.28 8.63
CA ASP A 35 0.50 8.69 9.03
C ASP A 35 1.86 9.38 8.81
N SER A 36 1.90 10.24 7.80
CA SER A 36 3.06 11.06 7.45
C SER A 36 3.14 12.41 8.18
N GLY A 37 2.24 12.69 9.11
CA GLY A 37 2.14 13.97 9.82
C GLY A 37 1.17 14.97 9.20
N ASP A 38 1.19 16.20 9.72
CA ASP A 38 0.33 17.32 9.30
C ASP A 38 1.18 18.51 8.79
N PRO A 39 1.09 18.91 7.51
CA PRO A 39 0.20 18.34 6.49
C PRO A 39 0.67 16.96 6.01
N PRO A 40 -0.26 16.09 5.55
CA PRO A 40 0.09 14.77 5.03
C PRO A 40 0.95 14.90 3.78
N LEU A 41 1.97 14.05 3.68
CA LEU A 41 2.81 13.95 2.50
C LEU A 41 2.04 13.21 1.40
N PRO A 42 1.99 13.76 0.17
CA PRO A 42 1.39 13.05 -0.94
C PRO A 42 2.25 11.85 -1.35
N GLY A 43 1.62 10.79 -1.87
CA GLY A 43 2.33 9.63 -2.44
C GLY A 43 2.69 8.53 -1.43
N ILE A 44 2.25 8.64 -0.17
CA ILE A 44 2.40 7.55 0.81
C ILE A 44 1.60 6.34 0.34
N PRO A 45 2.24 5.18 0.17
CA PRO A 45 1.56 4.01 -0.35
C PRO A 45 0.61 3.42 0.70
N THR A 46 -0.49 2.83 0.24
CA THR A 46 -1.33 1.98 1.07
C THR A 46 -0.91 0.53 0.86
N VAL A 47 -0.46 -0.14 1.91
CA VAL A 47 -0.09 -1.57 1.84
C VAL A 47 -1.35 -2.41 1.94
N THR A 48 -1.49 -3.44 1.12
CA THR A 48 -2.59 -4.42 1.22
C THR A 48 -2.06 -5.79 1.59
N VAL A 49 -2.78 -6.53 2.42
CA VAL A 49 -2.44 -7.91 2.77
C VAL A 49 -3.65 -8.82 2.53
N ASN A 50 -3.47 -9.88 1.75
CA ASN A 50 -4.51 -10.88 1.50
C ASN A 50 -4.83 -11.68 2.77
N LYS A 51 -6.13 -11.80 3.11
CA LYS A 51 -6.58 -12.43 4.35
C LYS A 51 -6.35 -13.94 4.37
N GLU A 52 -6.37 -14.60 3.22
CA GLU A 52 -6.21 -16.05 3.11
C GLU A 52 -4.74 -16.45 3.11
N THR A 53 -3.96 -15.80 2.25
CA THR A 53 -2.57 -16.19 1.91
C THR A 53 -1.51 -15.40 2.66
N GLY A 54 -1.83 -14.19 3.15
CA GLY A 54 -0.85 -13.25 3.69
C GLY A 54 0.03 -12.59 2.64
N GLU A 55 -0.28 -12.75 1.35
CA GLU A 55 0.41 -12.06 0.27
C GLU A 55 0.30 -10.54 0.45
N VAL A 56 1.45 -9.87 0.37
CA VAL A 56 1.55 -8.41 0.49
C VAL A 56 1.57 -7.79 -0.89
N GLY A 57 0.78 -6.74 -1.06
CA GLY A 57 0.75 -5.91 -2.26
C GLY A 57 0.52 -4.45 -1.90
N TRP A 58 0.25 -3.64 -2.92
CA TRP A 58 0.01 -2.21 -2.77
C TRP A 58 -1.35 -1.87 -3.36
N LEU A 59 -2.11 -1.02 -2.68
CA LEU A 59 -3.26 -0.41 -3.31
C LEU A 59 -2.73 0.63 -4.29
N THR A 60 -2.76 0.27 -5.58
CA THR A 60 -2.30 1.15 -6.65
C THR A 60 -3.27 2.32 -6.77
N ILE A 61 -2.84 3.48 -6.28
CA ILE A 61 -3.38 4.77 -6.69
C ILE A 61 -2.23 5.42 -7.43
N PRO A 62 -2.21 5.22 -8.75
CA PRO A 62 -3.28 5.84 -9.53
C PRO A 62 -4.19 4.84 -10.26
N PRO A 63 -5.32 5.30 -10.86
CA PRO A 63 -6.18 4.46 -11.71
C PRO A 63 -5.35 3.65 -12.71
N LEU A 64 -5.85 2.50 -13.14
CA LEU A 64 -5.14 1.62 -14.09
C LEU A 64 -4.60 2.39 -15.31
N GLU A 65 -5.34 3.39 -15.76
CA GLU A 65 -4.97 4.30 -16.85
C GLU A 65 -3.64 5.04 -16.60
N ASN A 66 -3.37 5.48 -15.37
CA ASN A 66 -2.12 6.15 -15.04
C ASN A 66 -0.95 5.16 -14.91
N LEU A 67 -1.21 3.91 -14.52
CA LEU A 67 -0.20 2.85 -14.54
C LEU A 67 0.19 2.51 -15.99
N GLU A 68 -0.77 2.47 -16.92
CA GLU A 68 -0.51 2.29 -18.34
C GLU A 68 0.37 3.41 -18.91
N LEU A 69 0.11 4.66 -18.55
CA LEU A 69 0.93 5.81 -18.96
C LEU A 69 2.37 5.70 -18.46
N LEU A 70 2.59 5.29 -17.20
CA LEU A 70 3.92 5.07 -16.65
C LEU A 70 4.67 3.94 -17.39
N ASN A 71 3.98 2.82 -17.64
CA ASN A 71 4.55 1.68 -18.37
C ASN A 71 4.89 2.02 -19.84
N ALA A 72 4.18 2.97 -20.45
CA ALA A 72 4.46 3.46 -21.80
C ALA A 72 5.52 4.58 -21.84
N GLY A 73 5.97 5.07 -20.69
CA GLY A 73 6.99 6.10 -20.58
C GLY A 73 8.35 5.64 -21.15
N LYS A 74 9.14 6.60 -21.63
CA LYS A 74 10.52 6.35 -22.10
C LYS A 74 11.50 7.02 -21.15
N VAL A 75 12.57 6.31 -20.80
CA VAL A 75 13.69 6.88 -20.07
C VAL A 75 14.34 7.96 -20.94
N VAL A 76 14.52 9.16 -20.39
CA VAL A 76 15.30 10.23 -21.01
C VAL A 76 16.62 10.31 -20.26
N THR A 77 17.72 10.20 -21.00
CA THR A 77 19.08 10.40 -20.50
C THR A 77 19.64 11.69 -21.09
N GLU A 78 20.40 12.45 -20.29
CA GLU A 78 21.20 13.61 -20.75
C GLU A 78 22.34 13.20 -21.69
#